data_AF-A0A094BCC6-F1
#
_entry.id   AF-A0A094BCC6-F1
#
_cell.length_a   1.000
_cell.length_b   1.000
_cell.length_c   1.000
_cell.angle_alpha   90.00
_cell.angle_beta   90.00
_cell.angle_gamma   90.00
#
_symmetry.space_group_name_H-M   'P 1'
#
loop_
_entity.id
_entity.type
_entity.pdbx_description
1 polymer ?
#
loop_
_entity_poly.entity_id
_entity_poly.type
_entity_poly.pdbx_seq_one_letter_code
_entity_poly.pdbx_strand_id
1 'polypeptide(L)'
;MSKFGVLVMGPAGAGKTTFCSSLITHLHHNRRSSFYINLDPAAETFDHEPDLDIKDLISLSDVMEEMGLGPNGGLIYCFEFLLENLDFITEAIDPLSEEYLIVIDMPGQIELYTHVPVLPALVKHLTMQGGLSVNLAAAYLLEATFVVDRAKFFAGTLSAMSAMIMLEVPHVNILSKMDLVKGQVGKRELKRFLDPDASLLDDDPSDLGSGEEPGVGDPLENGSMMRGESFRRLNRAVAGLIESFSMVSYLRLDVQDEDSVGAILSYLDDAIQYHEAQEPKETGDTAEIEYEDGDGDE
;
A
#
# COMPACT_ATOMS: atom_id res chain seq x y z
N MET A 1 18.67 16.49 -3.04
CA MET A 1 17.59 16.69 -2.04
C MET A 1 16.72 15.46 -2.05
N SER A 2 16.28 14.99 -0.89
CA SER A 2 15.43 13.79 -0.81
C SER A 2 14.01 14.15 -1.18
N LYS A 3 13.34 13.31 -1.97
CA LYS A 3 11.92 13.47 -2.32
C LYS A 3 11.08 12.56 -1.44
N PHE A 4 9.78 12.82 -1.32
CA PHE A 4 8.90 12.05 -0.44
C PHE A 4 7.72 11.51 -1.22
N GLY A 5 7.38 10.25 -0.99
CA GLY A 5 6.29 9.62 -1.72
C GLY A 5 5.51 8.60 -0.90
N VAL A 6 4.25 8.42 -1.30
CA VAL A 6 3.39 7.34 -0.84
C VAL A 6 2.91 6.51 -2.02
N LEU A 7 3.10 5.20 -1.92
CA LEU A 7 2.57 4.21 -2.85
C LEU A 7 1.25 3.67 -2.31
N VAL A 8 0.13 4.09 -2.89
CA VAL A 8 -1.21 3.65 -2.46
C VAL A 8 -1.56 2.34 -3.17
N MET A 9 -1.79 1.30 -2.39
CA MET A 9 -1.93 -0.06 -2.92
C MET A 9 -2.96 -0.88 -2.13
N GLY A 10 -3.29 -2.07 -2.65
CA GLY A 10 -4.28 -2.97 -2.07
C GLY A 10 -5.28 -3.51 -3.09
N PRO A 11 -6.12 -4.48 -2.69
CA PRO A 11 -6.99 -5.19 -3.63
C PRO A 11 -7.96 -4.30 -4.40
N ALA A 12 -8.46 -4.81 -5.53
CA ALA A 12 -9.51 -4.15 -6.29
C ALA A 12 -10.72 -3.86 -5.40
N GLY A 13 -11.27 -2.64 -5.54
CA GLY A 13 -12.39 -2.20 -4.71
C GLY A 13 -12.02 -1.71 -3.31
N ALA A 14 -10.77 -1.79 -2.86
CA ALA A 14 -10.37 -1.32 -1.53
C ALA A 14 -10.48 0.21 -1.31
N GLY A 15 -10.73 1.00 -2.37
CA GLY A 15 -10.91 2.45 -2.27
C GLY A 15 -9.62 3.27 -2.39
N LYS A 16 -8.62 2.78 -3.14
CA LYS A 16 -7.33 3.44 -3.36
C LYS A 16 -7.46 4.83 -3.95
N THR A 17 -8.04 4.96 -5.13
CA THR A 17 -8.29 6.25 -5.81
C THR A 17 -9.11 7.22 -4.96
N THR A 18 -10.11 6.70 -4.23
CA THR A 18 -10.91 7.51 -3.30
C THR A 18 -10.08 8.04 -2.13
N PHE A 19 -9.17 7.22 -1.59
CA PHE A 19 -8.22 7.65 -0.56
C PHE A 19 -7.22 8.68 -1.11
N CYS A 20 -6.66 8.46 -2.31
CA CYS A 20 -5.78 9.42 -2.99
C CYS A 20 -6.46 10.79 -3.13
N SER A 21 -7.69 10.81 -3.66
CA SER A 21 -8.50 12.01 -3.82
C SER A 21 -8.70 12.77 -2.49
N SER A 22 -9.05 12.05 -1.43
CA SER A 22 -9.24 12.65 -0.11
C SER A 22 -7.94 13.14 0.52
N LEU A 23 -6.85 12.41 0.33
CA LEU A 23 -5.53 12.78 0.81
C LEU A 23 -5.05 14.06 0.13
N ILE A 24 -5.17 14.13 -1.20
CA ILE A 24 -4.83 15.32 -2.01
C ILE A 24 -5.66 16.52 -1.58
N THR A 25 -6.97 16.34 -1.38
CA THR A 25 -7.85 17.40 -0.86
C THR A 25 -7.36 17.92 0.50
N HIS A 26 -7.01 17.02 1.42
CA HIS A 26 -6.50 17.37 2.74
C HIS A 26 -5.15 18.12 2.66
N LEU A 27 -4.24 17.69 1.77
CA LEU A 27 -2.96 18.37 1.54
C LEU A 27 -3.17 19.80 1.04
N HIS A 28 -4.06 19.99 0.06
CA HIS A 28 -4.40 21.32 -0.45
C HIS A 28 -5.01 22.25 0.60
N HIS A 29 -5.92 21.74 1.44
CA HIS A 29 -6.48 22.52 2.56
C HIS A 29 -5.40 22.98 3.54
N ASN A 30 -4.38 22.15 3.77
CA ASN A 30 -3.24 22.43 4.65
C ASN A 30 -2.08 23.13 3.94
N ARG A 31 -2.26 23.56 2.68
CA ARG A 31 -1.25 24.26 1.86
C ARG A 31 0.05 23.46 1.66
N ARG A 32 -0.04 22.13 1.67
CA ARG A 32 1.05 21.24 1.29
C ARG A 32 0.87 20.84 -0.17
N SER A 33 1.94 20.97 -0.94
CA SER A 33 1.95 20.58 -2.36
C SER A 33 1.95 19.06 -2.50
N SER A 34 1.22 18.56 -3.48
CA SER A 34 1.22 17.15 -3.85
C SER A 34 1.46 17.00 -5.34
N PHE A 35 2.06 15.88 -5.74
CA PHE A 35 2.20 15.48 -7.14
C PHE A 35 1.52 14.12 -7.31
N TYR A 36 0.41 14.10 -8.05
CA TYR A 36 -0.46 12.93 -8.19
C TYR A 36 -0.10 12.12 -9.44
N ILE A 37 0.28 10.87 -9.23
CA ILE A 37 0.60 9.91 -10.30
C ILE A 37 -0.46 8.81 -10.31
N ASN A 38 -1.18 8.65 -11.43
CA ASN A 38 -2.03 7.50 -11.67
C ASN A 38 -1.26 6.42 -12.45
N LEU A 39 -1.11 5.23 -11.86
CA LEU A 39 -0.54 4.06 -12.53
C LEU A 39 -1.59 2.97 -12.80
N ASP A 40 -2.88 3.20 -12.55
CA ASP A 40 -3.95 2.28 -12.95
C ASP A 40 -4.44 2.59 -14.38
N PRO A 41 -4.07 1.80 -15.41
CA PRO A 41 -4.47 2.06 -16.78
C PRO A 41 -5.96 1.74 -17.03
N ALA A 42 -6.65 1.12 -16.07
CA ALA A 42 -8.08 0.86 -16.13
C ALA A 42 -8.93 1.97 -15.46
N ALA A 43 -8.32 2.96 -14.81
CA ALA A 43 -9.05 4.03 -14.11
C ALA A 43 -9.65 5.04 -15.09
N GLU A 44 -10.98 5.21 -15.11
CA GLU A 44 -11.67 6.08 -16.08
C GLU A 44 -12.03 7.47 -15.55
N THR A 45 -12.22 7.61 -14.24
CA THR A 45 -12.76 8.82 -13.63
C THR A 45 -11.94 9.19 -12.40
N PHE A 46 -11.59 10.47 -12.29
CA PHE A 46 -10.85 11.02 -11.15
C PHE A 46 -11.55 12.25 -10.60
N ASP A 47 -11.57 12.39 -9.28
CA ASP A 47 -12.04 13.61 -8.62
C ASP A 47 -10.98 14.74 -8.68
N HIS A 48 -9.69 14.35 -8.70
CA HIS A 48 -8.53 15.20 -8.93
C HIS A 48 -7.79 14.69 -10.15
N GLU A 49 -7.49 15.58 -11.09
CA GLU A 49 -6.76 15.21 -12.30
C GLU A 49 -5.31 14.80 -11.94
N PRO A 50 -4.82 13.63 -12.39
CA PRO A 50 -3.42 13.24 -12.19
C PRO A 50 -2.46 14.22 -12.88
N ASP A 51 -1.36 14.56 -12.20
CA ASP A 51 -0.25 15.30 -12.80
C ASP A 51 0.54 14.43 -13.80
N LEU A 52 0.51 13.10 -13.60
CA LEU A 52 1.06 12.10 -14.51
C LEU A 52 0.11 10.89 -14.58
N ASP A 53 -0.35 10.54 -15.77
CA ASP A 53 -1.21 9.36 -16.00
C ASP A 53 -0.49 8.34 -16.88
N ILE A 54 -0.42 7.08 -16.44
CA ILE A 54 0.12 5.97 -17.24
C ILE A 54 -0.55 5.86 -18.62
N LYS A 55 -1.79 6.32 -18.77
CA LYS A 55 -2.51 6.33 -20.05
C LYS A 55 -1.85 7.19 -21.12
N ASP A 56 -1.06 8.18 -20.73
CA ASP A 56 -0.28 9.01 -21.67
C ASP A 56 0.91 8.23 -22.25
N LEU A 57 1.37 7.19 -21.55
CA LEU A 57 2.40 6.26 -22.00
C LEU A 57 1.81 5.06 -22.74
N ILE A 58 0.80 4.40 -22.15
CA ILE A 58 0.19 3.19 -22.68
C ILE A 58 -1.26 3.01 -22.21
N SER A 59 -2.15 2.71 -23.16
CA SER A 59 -3.58 2.47 -22.88
C SER A 59 -3.88 0.97 -22.79
N LEU A 60 -4.60 0.57 -21.74
CA LEU A 60 -5.04 -0.82 -21.58
C LEU A 60 -5.98 -1.27 -22.71
N SER A 61 -6.87 -0.39 -23.19
CA SER A 61 -7.79 -0.74 -24.29
C SER A 61 -7.04 -1.12 -25.56
N ASP A 62 -6.01 -0.34 -25.88
CA ASP A 62 -5.26 -0.46 -27.12
C ASP A 62 -4.40 -1.72 -27.07
N VAL A 63 -3.78 -1.99 -25.91
CA VAL A 63 -3.05 -3.25 -25.66
C VAL A 63 -3.96 -4.46 -25.80
N MET A 64 -5.17 -4.42 -25.24
CA MET A 64 -6.12 -5.54 -25.35
C MET A 64 -6.53 -5.79 -26.80
N GLU A 65 -6.78 -4.73 -27.57
CA GLU A 65 -7.15 -4.83 -28.99
C GLU A 65 -5.99 -5.32 -29.87
N GLU A 66 -4.80 -4.74 -29.72
CA GLU A 66 -3.65 -5.04 -30.58
C GLU A 66 -3.00 -6.39 -30.25
N MET A 67 -2.85 -6.71 -28.97
CA MET A 67 -2.15 -7.92 -28.51
C MET A 67 -3.09 -9.11 -28.33
N GLY A 68 -4.41 -8.91 -28.45
CA GLY A 68 -5.41 -9.96 -28.25
C GLY A 68 -5.43 -10.50 -26.81
N LEU A 69 -5.04 -9.67 -25.84
CA LEU A 69 -4.94 -10.04 -24.43
C LEU A 69 -6.25 -9.75 -23.69
N GLY A 70 -6.55 -10.55 -22.67
CA GLY A 70 -7.61 -10.24 -21.71
C GLY A 70 -7.18 -9.12 -20.74
N PRO A 71 -8.11 -8.58 -19.92
CA PRO A 71 -7.85 -7.42 -19.06
C PRO A 71 -6.61 -7.57 -18.15
N ASN A 72 -6.47 -8.71 -17.47
CA ASN A 72 -5.32 -8.95 -16.58
C ASN A 72 -4.01 -9.12 -17.37
N GLY A 73 -4.05 -9.76 -18.55
CA GLY A 73 -2.88 -9.90 -19.41
C GLY A 73 -2.43 -8.56 -19.99
N GLY A 74 -3.39 -7.73 -20.42
CA GLY A 74 -3.12 -6.38 -20.87
C GLY A 74 -2.54 -5.49 -19.77
N LEU A 75 -3.02 -5.63 -18.52
CA LEU A 75 -2.49 -4.89 -17.39
C LEU A 75 -1.03 -5.25 -17.09
N ILE A 76 -0.69 -6.54 -17.09
CA ILE A 76 0.71 -6.98 -16.93
C ILE A 76 1.57 -6.37 -18.04
N TYR A 77 1.11 -6.41 -19.30
CA TYR A 77 1.82 -5.83 -20.42
C TYR A 77 2.03 -4.31 -20.28
N CYS A 78 1.02 -3.56 -19.82
CA CYS A 78 1.16 -2.12 -19.56
C CYS A 78 2.29 -1.84 -18.58
N PHE A 79 2.42 -2.67 -17.55
CA PHE A 79 3.46 -2.52 -16.53
C PHE A 79 4.84 -3.01 -16.99
N GLU A 80 4.91 -4.05 -17.82
CA GLU A 80 6.16 -4.44 -18.50
C GLU A 80 6.65 -3.31 -19.40
N PHE A 81 5.74 -2.67 -20.16
CA PHE A 81 6.06 -1.52 -20.99
C PHE A 81 6.50 -0.31 -20.14
N LEU A 82 5.84 -0.04 -19.01
CA LEU A 82 6.26 1.00 -18.08
C LEU A 82 7.69 0.77 -17.56
N LEU A 83 8.05 -0.48 -17.24
CA LEU A 83 9.42 -0.81 -16.79
C LEU A 83 10.49 -0.60 -17.85
N GLU A 84 10.16 -0.80 -19.13
CA GLU A 84 11.07 -0.48 -20.23
C GLU A 84 11.21 1.03 -20.46
N ASN A 85 10.30 1.84 -19.92
CA ASN A 85 10.21 3.29 -20.14
C ASN A 85 10.14 4.08 -18.82
N LEU A 86 10.93 3.69 -17.81
CA LEU A 86 10.96 4.34 -16.49
C LEU A 86 11.38 5.82 -16.53
N ASP A 87 12.00 6.27 -17.63
CA ASP A 87 12.29 7.68 -17.87
C ASP A 87 11.00 8.54 -17.85
N PHE A 88 9.86 7.99 -18.26
CA PHE A 88 8.54 8.64 -18.16
C PHE A 88 8.23 9.14 -16.74
N ILE A 89 8.46 8.31 -15.73
CA ILE A 89 8.27 8.67 -14.32
C ILE A 89 9.41 9.58 -13.85
N THR A 90 10.63 9.29 -14.30
CA THR A 90 11.83 10.01 -13.85
C THR A 90 11.81 11.47 -14.26
N GLU A 91 11.49 11.76 -15.52
CA GLU A 91 11.41 13.12 -16.06
C GLU A 91 10.32 13.96 -15.38
N ALA A 92 9.22 13.31 -14.96
CA ALA A 92 8.13 13.97 -14.24
C ALA A 92 8.50 14.28 -12.77
N ILE A 93 9.18 13.36 -12.08
CA ILE A 93 9.52 13.50 -10.66
C ILE A 93 10.81 14.31 -10.45
N ASP A 94 11.79 14.25 -11.34
CA ASP A 94 13.10 14.87 -11.14
C ASP A 94 13.05 16.37 -10.82
N PRO A 95 12.22 17.19 -11.51
CA PRO A 95 12.11 18.63 -11.23
C PRO A 95 11.44 18.99 -9.90
N LEU A 96 10.79 18.04 -9.22
CA LEU A 96 10.04 18.31 -8.00
C LEU A 96 10.96 18.67 -6.84
N SER A 97 10.54 19.66 -6.05
CA SER A 97 11.20 20.00 -4.79
C SER A 97 10.79 19.05 -3.67
N GLU A 98 11.52 19.10 -2.56
CA GLU A 98 11.23 18.34 -1.33
C GLU A 98 9.92 18.76 -0.62
N GLU A 99 9.27 19.84 -1.08
CA GLU A 99 7.97 20.32 -0.57
C GLU A 99 6.78 19.51 -1.09
N TYR A 100 6.96 18.78 -2.20
CA TYR A 100 5.90 17.96 -2.79
C TYR A 100 5.85 16.59 -2.12
N LEU A 101 4.64 16.17 -1.74
CA LEU A 101 4.35 14.76 -1.47
C LEU A 101 3.90 14.08 -2.77
N ILE A 102 4.65 13.09 -3.23
CA ILE A 102 4.30 12.30 -4.42
C ILE A 102 3.28 11.24 -4.01
N VAL A 103 2.08 11.28 -4.58
CA VAL A 103 1.01 10.30 -4.30
C VAL A 103 0.86 9.41 -5.52
N ILE A 104 1.17 8.12 -5.39
CA ILE A 104 1.13 7.15 -6.50
C ILE A 104 -0.06 6.21 -6.28
N ASP A 105 -1.07 6.29 -7.15
CA ASP A 105 -2.23 5.39 -7.14
C ASP A 105 -1.96 4.16 -8.02
N MET A 106 -1.94 3.00 -7.37
CA MET A 106 -1.66 1.73 -8.05
C MET A 106 -2.94 1.02 -8.47
N PRO A 107 -2.91 0.22 -9.55
CA PRO A 107 -3.98 -0.72 -9.90
C PRO A 107 -4.28 -1.70 -8.77
N GLY A 108 -5.50 -2.23 -8.75
CA GLY A 108 -5.97 -3.14 -7.68
C GLY A 108 -5.77 -4.63 -7.92
N GLN A 109 -5.25 -5.01 -9.08
CA GLN A 109 -5.12 -6.41 -9.48
C GLN A 109 -3.97 -7.06 -8.73
N ILE A 110 -4.26 -8.18 -8.07
CA ILE A 110 -3.31 -8.82 -7.16
C ILE A 110 -2.11 -9.42 -7.89
N GLU A 111 -2.27 -9.73 -9.17
CA GLU A 111 -1.28 -10.39 -10.01
C GLU A 111 0.01 -9.58 -10.17
N LEU A 112 -0.10 -8.25 -10.07
CA LEU A 112 1.05 -7.34 -10.07
C LEU A 112 1.94 -7.47 -8.83
N TYR A 113 1.41 -8.01 -7.73
CA TYR A 113 2.13 -8.23 -6.48
C TYR A 113 2.61 -9.68 -6.30
N THR A 114 2.32 -10.60 -7.22
CA THR A 114 2.60 -12.04 -7.01
C THR A 114 3.33 -12.73 -8.16
N HIS A 115 3.14 -12.30 -9.41
CA HIS A 115 3.59 -13.09 -10.56
C HIS A 115 4.77 -12.50 -11.32
N VAL A 116 4.94 -11.18 -11.32
CA VAL A 116 6.03 -10.50 -12.05
C VAL A 116 6.67 -9.48 -11.12
N PRO A 117 8.02 -9.40 -11.02
CA PRO A 117 8.71 -8.47 -10.12
C PRO A 117 8.69 -7.02 -10.65
N VAL A 118 7.55 -6.59 -11.19
CA VAL A 118 7.33 -5.25 -11.71
C VAL A 118 7.48 -4.23 -10.59
N LEU A 119 6.75 -4.43 -9.49
CA LEU A 119 6.68 -3.45 -8.41
C LEU A 119 8.00 -3.32 -7.64
N PRO A 120 8.73 -4.41 -7.31
CA PRO A 120 10.08 -4.29 -6.78
C PRO A 120 11.01 -3.49 -7.67
N ALA A 121 10.95 -3.68 -9.00
CA ALA A 121 11.78 -2.94 -9.94
C ALA A 121 11.41 -1.45 -9.95
N LEU A 122 10.12 -1.12 -9.97
CA LEU A 122 9.62 0.26 -9.88
C LEU A 122 10.02 0.93 -8.56
N VAL A 123 9.79 0.27 -7.42
CA VAL A 123 10.15 0.79 -6.10
C VAL A 123 11.67 0.99 -5.99
N LYS A 124 12.46 0.04 -6.48
CA LYS A 124 13.91 0.17 -6.52
C LYS A 124 14.32 1.38 -7.36
N HIS A 125 13.70 1.59 -8.52
CA HIS A 125 13.97 2.75 -9.37
C HIS A 125 13.67 4.08 -8.68
N LEU A 126 12.53 4.18 -7.99
CA LEU A 126 12.13 5.37 -7.24
C LEU A 126 13.05 5.67 -6.05
N THR A 127 13.50 4.63 -5.35
CA THR A 127 14.26 4.73 -4.09
C THR A 127 15.78 4.74 -4.28
N MET A 128 16.29 4.36 -5.45
CA MET A 128 17.73 4.22 -5.71
C MET A 128 18.49 5.53 -5.47
N GLN A 129 19.53 5.44 -4.64
CA GLN A 129 20.42 6.57 -4.35
C GLN A 129 21.21 6.99 -5.60
N GLY A 130 21.23 8.30 -5.87
CA GLY A 130 21.88 8.88 -7.06
C GLY A 130 20.96 9.02 -8.28
N GLY A 131 19.74 8.47 -8.23
CA GLY A 131 18.64 8.79 -9.14
C GLY A 131 17.66 9.76 -8.48
N LEU A 132 16.42 9.32 -8.26
CA LEU A 132 15.35 10.15 -7.70
C LEU A 132 15.40 10.32 -6.17
N SER A 133 16.02 9.37 -5.45
CA SER A 133 16.17 9.38 -3.98
C SER A 133 14.86 9.69 -3.23
N VAL A 134 13.78 8.96 -3.59
CA VAL A 134 12.47 9.11 -2.95
C VAL A 134 12.42 8.27 -1.67
N ASN A 135 12.19 8.92 -0.53
CA ASN A 135 11.75 8.26 0.70
C ASN A 135 10.30 7.83 0.52
N LEU A 136 10.10 6.54 0.27
CA LEU A 136 8.81 5.96 -0.12
C LEU A 136 8.24 5.12 1.03
N ALA A 137 6.95 5.30 1.33
CA ALA A 137 6.18 4.37 2.15
C ALA A 137 4.98 3.83 1.35
N ALA A 138 4.56 2.60 1.64
CA ALA A 138 3.37 2.01 1.05
C ALA A 138 2.16 2.17 1.98
N ALA A 139 1.05 2.70 1.45
CA ALA A 139 -0.25 2.72 2.10
C ALA A 139 -1.09 1.55 1.58
N TYR A 140 -1.17 0.47 2.35
CA TYR A 140 -1.89 -0.75 1.95
C TYR A 140 -3.34 -0.72 2.46
N LEU A 141 -4.30 -0.58 1.56
CA LEU A 141 -5.73 -0.54 1.89
C LEU A 141 -6.35 -1.94 1.84
N LEU A 142 -7.10 -2.27 2.88
CA LEU A 142 -7.98 -3.43 2.95
C LEU A 142 -9.39 -2.97 3.31
N GLU A 143 -10.42 -3.50 2.64
CA GLU A 143 -11.79 -3.11 2.92
C GLU A 143 -12.26 -3.63 4.29
N ALA A 144 -12.86 -2.77 5.12
CA ALA A 144 -13.29 -3.14 6.46
C ALA A 144 -14.33 -4.26 6.48
N THR A 145 -15.13 -4.46 5.43
CA THR A 145 -16.08 -5.59 5.35
C THR A 145 -15.41 -6.95 5.46
N PHE A 146 -14.10 -7.03 5.22
CA PHE A 146 -13.33 -8.26 5.42
C PHE A 146 -13.33 -8.67 6.89
N VAL A 147 -13.47 -7.74 7.85
CA VAL A 147 -13.55 -8.08 9.28
C VAL A 147 -14.81 -8.85 9.65
N VAL A 148 -15.84 -8.84 8.79
CA VAL A 148 -17.08 -9.63 8.98
C VAL A 148 -16.81 -11.12 8.74
N ASP A 149 -15.84 -11.44 7.89
CA ASP A 149 -15.45 -12.81 7.53
C ASP A 149 -13.97 -13.00 7.83
N ARG A 150 -13.68 -13.68 8.95
CA ARG A 150 -12.31 -13.86 9.43
C ARG A 150 -11.40 -14.46 8.37
N ALA A 151 -11.86 -15.45 7.60
CA ALA A 151 -11.05 -16.06 6.55
C ALA A 151 -10.65 -15.03 5.48
N LYS A 152 -11.56 -14.15 5.08
CA LYS A 152 -11.25 -13.03 4.17
C LYS A 152 -10.27 -12.05 4.79
N PHE A 153 -10.47 -11.66 6.05
CA PHE A 153 -9.56 -10.77 6.76
C PHE A 153 -8.13 -11.33 6.82
N PHE A 154 -7.99 -12.62 7.16
CA PHE A 154 -6.68 -13.28 7.20
C PHE A 154 -6.06 -13.40 5.81
N ALA A 155 -6.83 -13.72 4.77
CA ALA A 155 -6.35 -13.72 3.40
C ALA A 155 -5.85 -12.32 2.96
N GLY A 156 -6.59 -11.26 3.30
CA GLY A 156 -6.19 -9.87 3.06
C GLY A 156 -4.90 -9.50 3.80
N THR A 157 -4.80 -9.90 5.07
CA THR A 157 -3.60 -9.67 5.89
C THR A 157 -2.37 -10.41 5.33
N LEU A 158 -2.52 -11.66 4.90
CA LEU A 158 -1.45 -12.40 4.22
C LEU A 158 -1.02 -11.71 2.91
N SER A 159 -1.98 -11.15 2.16
CA SER A 159 -1.68 -10.38 0.96
C SER A 159 -0.89 -9.09 1.28
N ALA A 160 -1.26 -8.38 2.34
CA ALA A 160 -0.53 -7.21 2.82
C ALA A 160 0.92 -7.57 3.23
N MET A 161 1.10 -8.67 3.97
CA MET A 161 2.44 -9.15 4.34
C MET A 161 3.26 -9.56 3.12
N SER A 162 2.64 -10.23 2.14
CA SER A 162 3.32 -10.60 0.89
C SER A 162 3.82 -9.36 0.15
N ALA A 163 2.99 -8.31 0.08
CA ALA A 163 3.40 -7.04 -0.51
C ALA A 163 4.55 -6.39 0.28
N MET A 164 4.47 -6.39 1.61
CA MET A 164 5.51 -5.82 2.48
C MET A 164 6.88 -6.49 2.25
N ILE A 165 6.91 -7.81 2.18
CA ILE A 165 8.14 -8.58 1.91
C ILE A 165 8.66 -8.29 0.50
N MET A 166 7.77 -8.13 -0.48
CA MET A 166 8.14 -7.91 -1.87
C MET A 166 8.69 -6.49 -2.12
N LEU A 167 8.12 -5.46 -1.50
CA LEU A 167 8.47 -4.07 -1.78
C LEU A 167 9.64 -3.55 -0.93
N GLU A 168 9.87 -4.14 0.24
CA GLU A 168 10.98 -3.75 1.15
C GLU A 168 10.97 -2.26 1.56
N VAL A 169 9.79 -1.65 1.63
CA VAL A 169 9.57 -0.27 2.10
C VAL A 169 8.75 -0.25 3.39
N PRO A 170 8.75 0.85 4.17
CA PRO A 170 7.80 1.03 5.26
C PRO A 170 6.35 0.87 4.78
N HIS A 171 5.55 0.08 5.50
CA HIS A 171 4.15 -0.17 5.17
C HIS A 171 3.22 0.37 6.27
N VAL A 172 2.21 1.13 5.86
CA VAL A 172 1.08 1.56 6.69
C VAL A 172 -0.16 0.81 6.22
N ASN A 173 -0.67 -0.10 7.05
CA ASN A 173 -1.87 -0.87 6.73
C ASN A 173 -3.13 -0.11 7.18
N ILE A 174 -4.14 -0.04 6.31
CA ILE A 174 -5.31 0.81 6.47
C ILE A 174 -6.58 -0.02 6.22
N LEU A 175 -7.51 -0.02 7.17
CA LEU A 175 -8.87 -0.48 6.94
C LEU A 175 -9.72 0.67 6.40
N SER A 176 -10.12 0.55 5.14
CA SER A 176 -10.99 1.50 4.45
C SER A 176 -12.47 1.15 4.59
N LYS A 177 -13.36 2.06 4.18
CA LYS A 177 -14.82 1.86 4.21
C LYS A 177 -15.36 1.47 5.59
N MET A 178 -14.81 2.08 6.63
CA MET A 178 -15.19 1.83 8.02
C MET A 178 -16.67 2.14 8.30
N ASP A 179 -17.28 2.99 7.49
CA ASP A 179 -18.71 3.29 7.48
C ASP A 179 -19.59 2.06 7.23
N LEU A 180 -19.14 1.12 6.38
CA LEU A 180 -19.91 -0.07 6.00
C LEU A 180 -20.05 -1.09 7.13
N VAL A 181 -19.09 -1.14 8.05
CA VAL A 181 -19.08 -2.08 9.20
C VAL A 181 -19.64 -1.47 10.47
N LYS A 182 -20.04 -0.19 10.43
CA LYS A 182 -20.57 0.54 11.58
C LYS A 182 -21.86 -0.12 12.08
N GLY A 183 -21.81 -0.66 13.29
CA GLY A 183 -22.95 -1.35 13.93
C GLY A 183 -23.08 -2.83 13.56
N GLN A 184 -22.26 -3.35 12.65
CA GLN A 184 -22.21 -4.80 12.35
C GLN A 184 -21.26 -5.53 13.30
N VAL A 185 -20.14 -4.89 13.65
CA VAL A 185 -19.10 -5.46 14.53
C VAL A 185 -18.99 -4.63 15.81
N GLY A 186 -18.92 -5.29 16.95
CA GLY A 186 -18.77 -4.61 18.24
C GLY A 186 -17.41 -3.90 18.35
N LYS A 187 -17.35 -2.73 19.00
CA LYS A 187 -16.10 -1.95 19.14
C LYS A 187 -14.93 -2.76 19.72
N ARG A 188 -15.22 -3.66 20.67
CA ARG A 188 -14.22 -4.54 21.29
C ARG A 188 -13.68 -5.57 20.30
N GLU A 189 -14.55 -6.13 19.48
CA GLU A 189 -14.19 -7.12 18.46
C GLU A 189 -13.39 -6.45 17.34
N LEU A 190 -13.86 -5.31 16.84
CA LEU A 190 -13.13 -4.53 15.84
C LEU A 190 -11.70 -4.19 16.30
N LYS A 191 -11.50 -3.84 17.58
CA LYS A 191 -10.16 -3.57 18.13
C LYS A 191 -9.21 -4.76 17.96
N ARG A 192 -9.71 -5.99 18.04
CA ARG A 192 -8.90 -7.20 17.84
C ARG A 192 -8.53 -7.44 16.37
N PHE A 193 -9.28 -6.87 15.42
CA PHE A 193 -8.91 -6.90 14.00
C PHE A 193 -7.89 -5.80 13.65
N LEU A 194 -7.85 -4.71 14.42
CA LEU A 194 -6.84 -3.67 14.23
C LEU A 194 -5.44 -4.12 14.69
N ASP A 195 -5.41 -5.04 15.65
CA ASP A 195 -4.20 -5.65 16.19
C ASP A 195 -4.43 -7.17 16.24
N PRO A 196 -4.33 -7.85 15.08
CA PRO A 196 -4.69 -9.25 14.96
C PRO A 196 -3.71 -10.14 15.72
N ASP A 197 -4.24 -10.82 16.73
CA ASP A 197 -3.51 -11.82 17.50
C ASP A 197 -3.86 -13.25 17.06
N ALA A 198 -3.06 -14.23 17.49
CA ALA A 198 -3.31 -15.62 17.19
C ALA A 198 -4.65 -16.15 17.74
N SER A 199 -5.16 -15.52 18.81
CA SER A 199 -6.43 -15.90 19.45
C SER A 199 -7.67 -15.52 18.62
N LEU A 200 -7.54 -14.59 17.67
CA LEU A 200 -8.62 -14.21 16.77
C LEU A 200 -9.09 -15.37 15.87
N LEU A 201 -8.22 -16.35 15.60
CA LEU A 201 -8.58 -17.57 14.86
C LEU A 201 -9.19 -18.67 15.75
N ASP A 202 -8.79 -18.75 17.02
CA ASP A 202 -9.31 -19.75 17.94
C ASP A 202 -10.74 -19.41 18.43
N ASP A 203 -11.14 -18.13 18.38
CA ASP A 203 -12.45 -17.65 18.86
C ASP A 203 -13.57 -17.70 17.79
N ASP A 204 -13.42 -18.48 16.72
CA ASP A 204 -14.45 -18.52 15.67
C ASP A 204 -15.74 -19.15 16.23
N PRO A 205 -16.87 -18.42 16.31
CA PRO A 205 -18.11 -18.96 16.87
C PRO A 205 -18.66 -20.15 16.07
N SER A 206 -18.18 -20.38 14.84
CA SER A 206 -18.49 -21.58 14.07
C SER A 206 -17.80 -22.85 14.61
N ASP A 207 -16.75 -22.71 15.43
CA ASP A 207 -15.97 -23.80 16.03
C ASP A 207 -16.48 -24.20 17.43
N LEU A 208 -17.25 -23.34 18.10
CA LEU A 208 -17.81 -23.55 19.44
C LEU A 208 -19.14 -24.33 19.44
N GLY A 209 -19.73 -24.61 18.27
CA GLY A 209 -21.07 -25.20 18.13
C GLY A 209 -21.12 -26.72 17.99
N SER A 210 -20.02 -27.41 17.71
CA SER A 210 -20.00 -28.87 17.55
C SER A 210 -19.20 -29.52 18.66
N GLY A 211 -19.88 -29.99 19.70
CA GLY A 211 -19.33 -30.92 20.70
C GLY A 211 -19.03 -32.31 20.14
N GLU A 212 -18.61 -32.39 18.87
CA GLU A 212 -18.20 -33.62 18.20
C GLU A 212 -16.69 -33.74 18.27
N GLU A 213 -16.22 -34.93 18.64
CA GLU A 213 -14.81 -35.25 18.73
C GLU A 213 -14.08 -34.96 17.40
N PRO A 214 -12.84 -34.45 17.43
CA PRO A 214 -12.08 -34.22 16.22
C PRO A 214 -11.82 -35.58 15.53
N GLY A 215 -12.48 -35.84 14.39
CA GLY A 215 -12.11 -36.97 13.51
C GLY A 215 -13.22 -37.86 12.95
N VAL A 216 -14.51 -37.53 13.06
CA VAL A 216 -15.61 -38.44 12.60
C VAL A 216 -16.35 -37.94 11.35
N GLY A 217 -15.77 -37.01 10.58
CA GLY A 217 -16.34 -36.56 9.30
C GLY A 217 -15.57 -37.08 8.09
N ASP A 218 -16.27 -37.46 7.03
CA ASP A 218 -15.67 -37.88 5.75
C ASP A 218 -14.72 -36.77 5.24
N PRO A 219 -13.41 -37.05 5.01
CA PRO A 219 -12.44 -36.07 4.52
C PRO A 219 -12.81 -35.45 3.16
N LEU A 220 -13.75 -36.06 2.43
CA LEU A 220 -14.24 -35.58 1.13
C LEU A 220 -15.40 -34.58 1.24
N GLU A 221 -15.98 -34.38 2.42
CA GLU A 221 -16.97 -33.32 2.64
C GLU A 221 -16.24 -32.00 2.96
N ASN A 222 -16.46 -30.98 2.11
CA ASN A 222 -15.84 -29.65 2.26
C ASN A 222 -16.05 -29.03 3.66
N GLY A 223 -17.16 -29.36 4.34
CA GLY A 223 -17.44 -28.91 5.71
C GLY A 223 -16.61 -29.61 6.79
N SER A 224 -16.18 -30.86 6.57
CA SER A 224 -15.32 -31.62 7.47
C SER A 224 -13.85 -31.19 7.34
N MET A 225 -13.42 -30.87 6.11
CA MET A 225 -12.03 -30.47 5.82
C MET A 225 -11.64 -29.14 6.47
N MET A 226 -12.55 -28.15 6.48
CA MET A 226 -12.40 -26.85 7.16
C MET A 226 -12.52 -26.95 8.69
N ARG A 227 -12.85 -28.12 9.25
CA ARG A 227 -13.01 -28.36 10.69
C ARG A 227 -12.01 -29.37 11.26
N GLY A 228 -11.18 -29.96 10.40
CA GLY A 228 -10.20 -30.96 10.80
C GLY A 228 -9.02 -30.38 11.59
N GLU A 229 -8.37 -31.23 12.37
CA GLU A 229 -7.19 -30.88 13.18
C GLU A 229 -6.06 -30.27 12.32
N SER A 230 -5.88 -30.76 11.08
CA SER A 230 -4.90 -30.22 10.13
C SER A 230 -5.18 -28.78 9.73
N PHE A 231 -6.46 -28.40 9.55
CA PHE A 231 -6.85 -27.04 9.18
C PHE A 231 -6.66 -26.08 10.36
N ARG A 232 -7.04 -26.51 11.58
CA ARG A 232 -6.77 -25.74 12.80
C ARG A 232 -5.27 -25.52 13.03
N ARG A 233 -4.46 -26.56 12.80
CA ARG A 233 -3.00 -26.46 12.90
C ARG A 233 -2.41 -25.49 11.87
N LEU A 234 -2.92 -25.49 10.64
CA LEU A 234 -2.53 -24.52 9.60
C LEU A 234 -2.91 -23.10 10.02
N ASN A 235 -4.16 -22.87 10.42
CA ASN A 235 -4.62 -21.55 10.85
C ASN A 235 -3.79 -21.02 12.02
N ARG A 236 -3.50 -21.85 13.03
CA ARG A 236 -2.65 -21.45 14.15
C ARG A 236 -1.23 -21.09 13.69
N ALA A 237 -0.67 -21.81 12.73
CA ALA A 237 0.65 -21.46 12.17
C ALA A 237 0.62 -20.14 11.39
N VAL A 238 -0.45 -19.88 10.63
CA VAL A 238 -0.67 -18.61 9.93
C VAL A 238 -0.86 -17.46 10.92
N ALA A 239 -1.65 -17.67 11.98
CA ALA A 239 -1.84 -16.70 13.05
C ALA A 239 -0.52 -16.38 13.76
N GLY A 240 0.25 -17.42 14.09
CA GLY A 240 1.57 -17.26 14.69
C GLY A 240 2.54 -16.51 13.78
N LEU A 241 2.44 -16.65 12.45
CA LEU A 241 3.22 -15.85 11.50
C LEU A 241 2.85 -14.36 11.59
N ILE A 242 1.55 -14.05 11.59
CA ILE A 242 1.06 -12.66 11.68
C ILE A 242 1.49 -12.01 13.00
N GLU A 243 1.33 -12.72 14.12
CA GLU A 243 1.75 -12.27 15.45
C GLU A 243 3.28 -12.08 15.53
N SER A 244 4.05 -13.05 15.02
CA SER A 244 5.52 -12.99 15.04
C SER A 244 6.06 -11.83 14.22
N PHE A 245 5.35 -11.45 13.15
CA PHE A 245 5.75 -10.33 12.33
C PHE A 245 5.38 -8.98 12.97
N SER A 246 4.51 -8.89 14.01
CA SER A 246 4.11 -7.65 14.74
C SER A 246 3.83 -6.40 13.88
N MET A 247 3.78 -6.54 12.55
CA MET A 247 3.90 -5.45 11.57
C MET A 247 2.56 -5.10 10.93
N VAL A 248 1.49 -5.84 11.26
CA VAL A 248 0.17 -5.61 10.66
C VAL A 248 -0.79 -5.06 11.70
N SER A 249 -0.47 -3.87 12.23
CA SER A 249 -1.49 -3.03 12.83
C SER A 249 -2.22 -2.27 11.74
N TYR A 250 -3.55 -2.17 11.85
CA TYR A 250 -4.36 -1.41 10.90
C TYR A 250 -4.81 -0.08 11.50
N LEU A 251 -4.62 0.98 10.72
CA LEU A 251 -5.27 2.26 10.97
C LEU A 251 -6.67 2.25 10.38
N ARG A 252 -7.58 3.03 10.98
CA ARG A 252 -8.96 3.15 10.49
C ARG A 252 -9.05 4.36 9.58
N LEU A 253 -9.65 4.18 8.41
CA LEU A 253 -9.91 5.26 7.48
C LEU A 253 -11.42 5.46 7.32
N ASP A 254 -11.89 6.63 7.73
CA ASP A 254 -13.15 7.21 7.30
C ASP A 254 -12.81 8.37 6.34
N VAL A 255 -13.05 8.16 5.04
CA VAL A 255 -12.65 9.11 4.00
C VAL A 255 -13.47 10.40 4.05
N GLN A 256 -14.62 10.39 4.73
CA GLN A 256 -15.45 11.58 4.92
C GLN A 256 -15.01 12.41 6.13
N ASP A 257 -14.10 11.89 6.96
CA ASP A 257 -13.59 12.53 8.17
C ASP A 257 -12.17 13.07 7.93
N GLU A 258 -12.04 14.39 7.84
CA GLU A 258 -10.77 15.06 7.59
C GLU A 258 -9.72 14.77 8.68
N ASP A 259 -10.16 14.59 9.94
CA ASP A 259 -9.26 14.21 11.03
C ASP A 259 -8.75 12.77 10.85
N SER A 260 -9.58 11.87 10.31
CA SER A 260 -9.17 10.49 10.01
C SER A 260 -8.10 10.47 8.93
N VAL A 261 -8.26 11.26 7.87
CA VAL A 261 -7.28 11.36 6.77
C VAL A 261 -5.98 11.99 7.26
N GLY A 262 -6.06 13.06 8.05
CA GLY A 262 -4.90 13.71 8.65
C GLY A 262 -4.13 12.79 9.61
N ALA A 263 -4.83 11.93 10.36
CA ALA A 263 -4.19 10.92 11.18
C ALA A 263 -3.39 9.92 10.33
N ILE A 264 -3.96 9.40 9.23
CA ILE A 264 -3.22 8.52 8.31
C ILE A 264 -2.00 9.23 7.73
N LEU A 265 -2.15 10.48 7.29
CA LEU A 265 -1.04 11.28 6.76
C LEU A 265 0.09 11.43 7.78
N SER A 266 -0.23 11.68 9.05
CA SER A 266 0.79 11.76 10.12
C SER A 266 1.61 10.48 10.24
N TYR A 267 0.97 9.30 10.18
CA TYR A 267 1.69 8.02 10.19
C TYR A 267 2.54 7.81 8.93
N LEU A 268 2.07 8.29 7.77
CA LEU A 268 2.83 8.23 6.52
C LEU A 268 4.04 9.17 6.56
N ASP A 269 3.88 10.39 7.08
CA ASP A 269 4.95 11.38 7.24
C ASP A 269 6.04 10.88 8.19
N ASP A 270 5.66 10.22 9.29
CA ASP A 270 6.60 9.57 10.19
C ASP A 270 7.35 8.43 9.48
N ALA A 271 6.63 7.60 8.68
CA ALA A 271 7.23 6.48 7.97
C ALA A 271 8.23 6.90 6.89
N ILE A 272 8.02 8.04 6.23
CA ILE A 272 8.93 8.60 5.21
C ILE A 272 9.92 9.62 5.79
N GLN A 273 9.89 9.86 7.10
CA GLN A 273 10.70 10.84 7.83
C GLN A 273 10.59 12.27 7.26
N TYR A 274 9.38 12.66 6.85
CA TYR A 274 9.13 13.96 6.21
C TYR A 274 9.53 15.12 7.13
N HIS A 275 9.13 15.08 8.41
CA HIS A 275 9.36 16.18 9.34
C HIS A 275 10.83 16.41 9.69
N GLU A 276 11.63 15.35 9.80
CA GLU A 276 13.07 15.44 10.09
C GLU A 276 13.83 16.15 8.97
N ALA A 277 13.38 16.01 7.72
CA ALA A 277 13.98 16.67 6.57
C ALA A 277 13.60 18.16 6.45
N GLN A 278 12.50 18.57 7.08
CA GLN A 278 12.02 19.96 7.07
C GLN A 278 12.64 20.80 8.20
N GLU A 279 13.43 20.20 9.11
CA GLU A 279 14.12 20.95 10.15
C GLU A 279 15.16 21.92 9.54
N PRO A 280 15.23 23.18 10.02
CA PRO A 280 16.22 24.13 9.54
C PRO A 280 17.63 23.57 9.78
N LYS A 281 18.38 23.33 8.71
CA LYS A 281 19.80 22.98 8.82
C LYS A 281 20.53 24.13 9.51
N GLU A 282 21.15 23.87 10.66
CA GLU A 282 21.93 24.88 11.37
C GLU A 282 23.00 25.46 10.43
N THR A 283 23.19 26.78 10.47
CA THR A 283 24.08 27.56 9.58
C THR A 283 25.59 27.27 9.75
N GLY A 284 25.98 26.09 10.27
CA GLY A 284 27.38 25.70 10.55
C GLY A 284 27.97 24.64 9.62
N ASP A 285 27.18 23.79 8.96
CA ASP A 285 27.69 22.62 8.23
C ASP A 285 28.16 22.89 6.79
N THR A 286 28.15 24.16 6.34
CA THR A 286 28.62 24.57 5.01
C THR A 286 29.98 25.27 5.02
N ALA A 287 30.62 25.40 6.18
CA ALA A 287 31.89 26.10 6.35
C ALA A 287 33.10 25.15 6.43
N GLU A 288 33.15 24.10 5.61
CA GLU A 288 34.40 23.41 5.27
C GLU A 288 34.53 23.35 3.74
N ILE A 289 34.53 24.52 3.09
CA ILE A 289 35.16 24.66 1.78
C ILE A 289 36.62 24.99 2.07
N GLU A 290 37.48 24.00 1.88
CA GLU A 290 38.93 24.16 1.82
C GLU A 290 39.26 25.33 0.88
N TYR A 291 39.75 26.43 1.45
CA TYR A 291 40.56 27.39 0.72
C TYR A 291 41.92 26.71 0.50
N GLU A 292 42.09 25.96 -0.60
CA GLU A 292 43.43 25.72 -1.13
C GLU A 292 43.87 26.98 -1.88
N ASP A 293 44.88 27.62 -1.29
CA ASP A 293 45.53 28.85 -1.71
C ASP A 293 45.97 28.80 -3.17
N GLY A 294 45.45 29.73 -3.96
CA GLY A 294 46.05 30.14 -5.22
C GLY A 294 47.17 31.15 -4.97
N ASP A 295 48.39 30.65 -4.75
CA ASP A 295 49.63 31.36 -5.13
C ASP A 295 49.94 30.91 -6.58
N GLY A 296 49.92 31.72 -7.62
CA GLY A 296 50.51 33.04 -7.74
C GLY A 296 51.66 32.92 -8.73
N ASP A 297 51.38 33.12 -10.03
CA ASP A 297 52.39 33.26 -11.07
C ASP A 297 53.26 34.51 -10.79
N GLU A 298 54.58 34.33 -10.65
CA GLU A 298 55.65 35.20 -11.16
C GLU A 298 56.96 34.40 -11.35
#